data_AF-A0A534ZCS9-F1
#
_entry.id   AF-A0A534ZCS9-F1
#
_cell.length_a   1.000
_cell.length_b   1.000
_cell.length_c   1.000
_cell.angle_alpha   90.00
_cell.angle_beta   90.00
_cell.angle_gamma   90.00
#
_symmetry.space_group_name_H-M   'P 1'
#
loop_
_entity.id
_entity.type
_entity.pdbx_description
1 polymer ?
#
loop_
_entity_poly.entity_id
_entity_poly.type
_entity_poly.pdbx_seq_one_letter_code
_entity_poly.pdbx_strand_id
1 'polypeptide(L)' 'MIYVHEVHEVLGGKMEEFGDAVRREWRPLVEDGDRARLLWFWQLTHGTGASYQAVSITAVRDWATWGELVGD' A
#
# COMPACT_ATOMS: atom_id res chain seq x y z
N MET A 1 5.83 15.78 -5.27
CA MET A 1 5.26 14.73 -4.41
C MET A 1 3.98 14.24 -5.06
N ILE A 2 3.91 12.96 -5.38
CA ILE A 2 2.69 12.26 -5.78
C ILE A 2 2.20 11.43 -4.60
N TYR A 3 0.87 11.27 -4.50
CA TYR A 3 0.25 10.33 -3.60
C TYR A 3 -0.40 9.21 -4.42
N VAL A 4 0.09 7.99 -4.22
CA VAL A 4 -0.48 6.79 -4.85
C VAL A 4 -1.53 6.25 -3.90
N HIS A 5 -2.79 6.24 -4.35
CA HIS A 5 -3.91 5.66 -3.63
C HIS A 5 -4.21 4.29 -4.22
N GLU A 6 -4.00 3.25 -3.43
CA GLU A 6 -4.19 1.87 -3.85
C GLU A 6 -5.35 1.25 -3.08
N VAL A 7 -6.21 0.54 -3.80
CA VAL A 7 -7.30 -0.26 -3.23
C VAL A 7 -6.98 -1.71 -3.51
N HIS A 8 -6.80 -2.48 -2.45
CA HIS A 8 -6.44 -3.89 -2.51
C HIS A 8 -7.67 -4.74 -2.23
N GLU A 9 -7.99 -5.65 -3.14
CA GLU A 9 -8.95 -6.72 -2.86
C GLU A 9 -8.22 -7.89 -2.19
N VAL A 10 -8.63 -8.23 -0.98
CA VAL A 10 -7.94 -9.21 -0.13
C VAL A 10 -8.81 -10.45 0.00
N LEU A 11 -8.21 -11.63 -0.10
CA LEU A 11 -8.93 -12.88 0.10
C LEU A 11 -9.59 -12.93 1.50
N GLY A 12 -10.83 -13.43 1.58
CA GLY A 12 -11.54 -13.57 2.84
C GLY A 12 -10.76 -14.35 3.89
N GLY A 13 -10.71 -13.83 5.12
CA GLY A 13 -9.92 -14.41 6.22
C GLY A 13 -8.41 -14.14 6.16
N LYS A 14 -7.92 -13.42 5.14
CA LYS A 14 -6.48 -13.09 4.97
C LYS A 14 -6.11 -11.65 5.31
N MET A 15 -7.06 -10.86 5.82
CA MET A 15 -6.84 -9.43 6.08
C MET A 15 -5.71 -9.16 7.08
N GLU A 16 -5.62 -9.97 8.13
CA GLU A 16 -4.55 -9.86 9.13
C GLU A 16 -3.18 -10.18 8.52
N GLU A 17 -3.07 -11.31 7.81
CA GLU A 17 -1.86 -11.74 7.10
C GLU A 17 -1.41 -10.68 6.08
N PHE A 18 -2.35 -10.12 5.31
CA PHE A 18 -2.07 -9.05 4.37
C PHE A 18 -1.54 -7.79 5.07
N GLY A 19 -2.17 -7.37 6.17
CA GLY A 19 -1.68 -6.23 6.96
C GLY A 19 -0.29 -6.46 7.57
N ASP A 20 0.01 -7.69 7.95
CA ASP A 20 1.34 -8.08 8.43
C ASP A 20 2.39 -8.03 7.31
N ALA A 21 2.08 -8.56 6.13
CA ALA A 21 2.94 -8.46 4.95
C ALA A 21 3.17 -6.99 4.54
N VAL A 22 2.13 -6.15 4.57
CA VAL A 22 2.27 -4.71 4.28
C VAL A 22 3.27 -4.04 5.23
N ARG A 23 3.22 -4.38 6.52
CA ARG A 23 4.11 -3.80 7.54
C ARG A 23 5.53 -4.35 7.50
N ARG A 24 5.68 -5.66 7.30
CA ARG A 24 6.97 -6.36 7.46
C ARG A 24 7.75 -6.52 6.17
N GLU A 25 7.06 -6.51 5.03
CA GLU A 25 7.67 -6.83 3.73
C GLU A 25 7.53 -5.66 2.77
N TRP A 26 6.30 -5.18 2.54
CA TRP A 26 6.05 -4.11 1.58
C TRP A 26 6.65 -2.77 2.00
N ARG A 27 6.40 -2.35 3.25
CA ARG A 27 6.91 -1.06 3.74
C ARG A 27 8.44 -0.95 3.60
N PRO A 28 9.25 -1.90 4.06
CA PRO A 28 10.71 -1.84 3.86
C PRO A 28 11.11 -1.74 2.38
N LEU A 29 10.40 -2.45 1.50
CA LEU A 29 10.69 -2.47 0.07
C LEU A 29 10.37 -1.13 -0.61
N VAL A 30 9.19 -0.55 -0.34
CA VAL A 30 8.77 0.71 -0.94
C VAL A 30 9.49 1.93 -0.34
N GLU A 31 9.94 1.83 0.91
CA GLU A 31 10.69 2.90 1.58
C GLU A 31 12.20 2.84 1.30
N ASP A 32 12.69 1.85 0.54
CA ASP A 32 14.10 1.74 0.19
C ASP A 32 14.61 2.97 -0.58
N GLY A 33 15.79 3.43 -0.20
CA GLY A 33 16.43 4.62 -0.77
C GLY A 33 15.76 5.96 -0.44
N ASP A 34 14.80 6.04 0.50
CA ASP A 34 14.14 7.28 0.95
C ASP A 34 13.45 8.08 -0.18
N ARG A 35 12.97 7.39 -1.22
CA ARG A 35 12.31 8.01 -2.39
C ARG A 35 10.79 7.84 -2.40
N ALA A 36 10.27 6.89 -1.62
CA ALA A 36 8.85 6.77 -1.33
C ALA A 36 8.60 6.45 0.16
N ARG A 37 7.37 6.67 0.61
CA ARG A 37 6.96 6.47 2.01
C ARG A 37 5.52 5.98 2.13
N LEU A 38 5.31 4.87 2.83
CA LEU A 38 3.97 4.39 3.16
C LEU A 38 3.40 5.25 4.29
N LEU A 39 2.50 6.17 3.95
CA LEU A 39 1.93 7.13 4.90
C LEU A 39 0.81 6.51 5.73
N TRP A 40 -0.10 5.83 5.05
CA TRP A 40 -1.29 5.27 5.67
C TRP A 40 -1.64 3.90 5.10
N PHE A 41 -2.20 3.07 5.97
CA PHE A 41 -2.76 1.77 5.62
C PHE A 41 -4.01 1.52 6.48
N TRP A 42 -5.11 1.17 5.84
CA TRP A 42 -6.39 0.87 6.50
C TRP A 42 -6.94 -0.47 6.01
N GLN A 43 -7.42 -1.27 6.96
CA GLN A 43 -8.24 -2.44 6.69
C GLN A 43 -9.70 -2.02 6.82
N LEU A 44 -10.50 -2.20 5.76
CA LEU A 44 -11.90 -1.79 5.78
C LEU A 44 -12.74 -2.86 6.48
N THR A 45 -13.52 -2.40 7.47
CA THR A 45 -14.36 -3.27 8.29
C THR A 45 -15.49 -3.88 7.47
N HIS A 46 -15.75 -5.16 7.69
CA HIS A 46 -16.87 -5.87 7.08
C HIS A 46 -18.19 -5.16 7.38
N GLY A 47 -19.08 -5.09 6.38
CA GLY A 47 -20.41 -4.49 6.52
C GLY A 47 -20.54 -3.03 6.07
N THR A 48 -19.46 -2.44 5.52
CA THR A 48 -19.47 -1.07 4.97
C THR A 48 -19.70 -1.01 3.45
N GLY A 49 -20.10 -2.12 2.83
CA GLY A 49 -20.22 -2.28 1.37
C GLY A 49 -18.91 -2.70 0.70
N ALA A 50 -17.79 -2.07 1.09
CA ALA A 50 -16.42 -2.37 0.69
C ALA A 50 -15.77 -3.46 1.59
N SER A 51 -16.44 -4.60 1.76
CA SER A 51 -15.88 -5.72 2.52
C SER A 51 -14.65 -6.30 1.79
N TYR A 52 -13.71 -6.87 2.54
CA TYR A 52 -12.50 -7.51 2.00
C TYR A 52 -11.53 -6.56 1.27
N GLN A 53 -11.57 -5.27 1.58
CA GLN A 53 -10.68 -4.30 0.98
C GLN A 53 -9.71 -3.69 2.00
N ALA A 54 -8.52 -3.36 1.52
CA ALA A 54 -7.56 -2.53 2.24
C ALA A 54 -7.17 -1.34 1.36
N VAL A 55 -6.82 -0.22 1.99
CA VAL A 55 -6.40 1.01 1.30
C VAL A 55 -5.03 1.42 1.80
N SER A 56 -4.12 1.73 0.88
CA SER A 56 -2.83 2.36 1.18
C SER A 56 -2.69 3.71 0.52
N ILE A 57 -1.94 4.59 1.17
CA ILE A 57 -1.43 5.83 0.58
C ILE A 57 0.08 5.82 0.68
N THR A 58 0.74 5.86 -0.47
CA THR A 58 2.19 5.96 -0.57
C THR A 58 2.56 7.32 -1.16
N ALA A 59 3.37 8.09 -0.44
CA ALA A 59 3.99 9.29 -0.98
C ALA A 59 5.19 8.91 -1.83
N VAL A 60 5.26 9.43 -3.05
CA VAL A 60 6.38 9.24 -3.98
C VAL A 60 6.94 10.62 -4.33
N ARG A 61 8.27 10.77 -4.29
CA ARG A 61 8.94 12.07 -4.44
C ARG A 61 8.51 12.84 -5.69
N ASP A 62 8.60 12.18 -6.84
CA ASP A 62 8.35 12.73 -8.18
C ASP A 62 8.01 11.64 -9.21
N TRP A 63 7.72 12.04 -10.45
CA TRP A 63 7.40 11.12 -11.54
C TRP A 63 8.57 10.28 -12.03
N ALA A 64 9.81 10.74 -11.88
CA ALA A 64 10.97 9.93 -12.22
C ALA A 64 11.07 8.73 -11.27
N THR A 65 10.97 8.99 -9.96
CA THR A 65 10.93 7.96 -8.92
C THR A 65 9.79 6.97 -9.15
N TRP A 66 8.59 7.47 -9.48
CA TRP A 66 7.46 6.58 -9.78
C TRP A 66 7.76 5.66 -10.96
N GLY A 67 8.35 6.19 -12.04
CA GLY A 67 8.75 5.40 -13.21
C GLY A 67 9.76 4.30 -12.88
N GLU A 68 10.67 4.52 -11.95
CA GLU A 68 11.59 3.48 -11.47
C GLU A 68 10.89 2.41 -10.61
N LEU A 69 9.90 2.81 -9.81
CA LEU A 69 9.16 1.87 -8.94
C LEU A 69 8.21 0.95 -9.72
N VAL A 70 7.69 1.41 -10.86
CA VAL A 70 6.73 0.65 -11.69
C VAL A 70 7.31 0.15 -13.01
N GLY A 71 8.56 0.50 -13.32
CA GLY A 71 9.27 0.04 -14.51
C GLY A 71 9.86 -1.36 -14.30
N ASP A 72 9.97 -2.11 -15.40
CA ASP A 72 10.59 -3.45 -15.44
C ASP A 72 12.08 -3.46 -15.04
#